data_AF-Q3B2Z0-F1
#
_entry.id   AF-Q3B2Z0-F1
#
_cell.length_a   1.000
_cell.length_b   1.000
_cell.length_c   1.000
_cell.angle_alpha   90.00
_cell.angle_beta   90.00
_cell.angle_gamma   90.00
#
_symmetry.space_group_name_H-M   'P 1'
#
loop_
_entity.id
_entity.type
_entity.pdbx_description
1 polymer ?
#
loop_
_entity_poly.entity_id
_entity_poly.type
_entity_poly.pdbx_seq_one_letter_code
_entity_poly.pdbx_strand_id
1 'polypeptide(L)'
;MFPAVSFNLSAIQADHLMLAATGYGVVFMSLIILYLVFSVLPHLLEARFGKKANDTEPASARAQVARQSGEVNASIAMALHMYFTELHDQETAILTIKKAAKNYSPWNSKIYNVINFKGTVR
;
A
#
# COMPACT_ATOMS: atom_id res chain seq x y z
N MET A 1 -46.77 -3.56 -20.90
CA MET A 1 -46.64 -4.52 -22.01
C MET A 1 -45.27 -4.31 -22.62
N PHE A 2 -44.32 -5.20 -22.37
CA PHE A 2 -42.95 -5.03 -22.89
C PHE A 2 -42.93 -5.38 -24.38
N PRO A 3 -42.30 -4.56 -25.24
CA PRO A 3 -42.19 -4.88 -26.66
C PRO A 3 -41.39 -6.18 -26.81
N ALA A 4 -41.91 -7.11 -27.61
CA ALA A 4 -41.19 -8.33 -27.96
C ALA A 4 -39.93 -7.95 -28.75
N VAL A 5 -38.77 -8.17 -28.16
CA VAL A 5 -37.48 -7.96 -28.82
C VAL A 5 -37.29 -9.11 -29.81
N SER A 6 -37.36 -8.81 -31.11
CA SER A 6 -37.07 -9.77 -32.17
C SER A 6 -35.59 -9.71 -32.56
N PHE A 7 -34.88 -10.82 -32.35
CA PHE A 7 -33.48 -10.95 -32.75
C PHE A 7 -33.41 -11.26 -34.26
N ASN A 8 -33.07 -10.25 -35.05
CA ASN A 8 -32.92 -10.38 -36.50
C ASN A 8 -31.45 -10.66 -36.83
N LEU A 9 -31.07 -11.94 -36.89
CA LEU A 9 -29.69 -12.36 -37.22
C LEU A 9 -29.28 -11.98 -38.65
N SER A 10 -30.25 -11.76 -39.54
CA SER A 10 -30.04 -11.27 -40.90
C SER A 10 -29.48 -9.84 -40.96
N ALA A 11 -29.59 -9.07 -39.87
CA ALA A 11 -28.98 -7.74 -39.78
C ALA A 11 -27.47 -7.79 -39.46
N ILE A 12 -26.91 -8.97 -39.15
CA ILE A 12 -25.49 -9.13 -38.85
C ILE A 12 -24.71 -9.21 -40.17
N GLN A 13 -24.14 -8.07 -40.57
CA GLN A 13 -23.24 -7.96 -41.71
C GLN A 13 -21.80 -8.36 -41.36
N ALA A 14 -21.01 -8.64 -42.40
CA ALA A 14 -19.60 -9.05 -42.27
C ALA A 14 -18.76 -8.03 -41.48
N ASP A 15 -19.04 -6.74 -41.63
CA ASP A 15 -18.35 -5.64 -40.95
C ASP A 15 -18.49 -5.73 -39.42
N HIS A 16 -19.67 -6.13 -38.93
CA HIS A 16 -19.92 -6.30 -37.50
C HIS A 16 -19.13 -7.47 -36.93
N LEU A 17 -19.02 -8.56 -37.68
CA LEU A 17 -18.23 -9.72 -37.28
C LEU A 17 -16.74 -9.40 -37.23
N MET A 18 -16.23 -8.66 -38.21
CA MET A 18 -14.83 -8.20 -38.24
C MET A 18 -14.50 -7.28 -37.06
N LEU A 19 -15.40 -6.35 -36.73
CA LEU A 19 -15.23 -5.46 -35.59
C LEU A 19 -15.19 -6.22 -34.27
N ALA A 20 -16.13 -7.16 -34.07
CA ALA A 20 -16.17 -7.99 -32.86
C ALA A 20 -14.91 -8.85 -32.73
N ALA A 21 -14.52 -9.54 -33.80
CA ALA A 21 -13.32 -10.39 -33.82
C ALA A 21 -12.05 -9.58 -33.51
N THR A 22 -11.91 -8.38 -34.09
CA THR A 22 -10.76 -7.50 -33.82
C THR A 22 -10.78 -7.00 -32.37
N GLY A 23 -11.94 -6.60 -31.86
CA GLY A 23 -12.07 -6.13 -30.48
C GLY A 23 -11.68 -7.19 -29.45
N TYR A 24 -12.24 -8.40 -29.57
CA TYR A 24 -11.88 -9.51 -28.68
C TYR A 24 -10.41 -9.92 -28.86
N GLY A 25 -9.90 -9.94 -30.10
CA GLY A 25 -8.51 -10.26 -30.41
C GLY A 25 -7.52 -9.30 -29.76
N VAL A 26 -7.78 -7.98 -29.84
CA VAL A 26 -6.92 -6.96 -29.22
C VAL A 26 -6.93 -7.05 -27.70
N VAL A 27 -8.10 -7.26 -27.08
CA VAL A 27 -8.20 -7.42 -25.61
C VAL A 27 -7.42 -8.65 -25.15
N PHE A 28 -7.59 -9.78 -25.84
CA PHE A 28 -6.89 -11.01 -25.51
C PHE A 28 -5.37 -10.86 -25.68
N MET A 29 -4.93 -10.24 -26.78
CA MET A 29 -3.51 -9.93 -27.00
C MET A 29 -2.94 -8.99 -25.95
N SER A 30 -3.68 -7.95 -25.56
CA SER A 30 -3.26 -7.02 -24.51
C SER A 30 -3.03 -7.74 -23.18
N LEU A 31 -3.94 -8.65 -22.80
CA LEU A 31 -3.80 -9.45 -21.58
C LEU A 31 -2.58 -10.39 -21.63
N ILE A 32 -2.33 -11.04 -22.76
CA ILE A 32 -1.14 -11.89 -22.95
C ILE A 32 0.14 -11.06 -22.81
N ILE A 33 0.21 -9.91 -23.48
CA ILE A 33 1.38 -9.03 -23.42
C ILE A 33 1.60 -8.56 -21.98
N LEU A 34 0.54 -8.15 -21.28
CA LEU A 34 0.63 -7.71 -19.89
C LEU A 34 1.12 -8.83 -18.97
N TYR A 35 0.62 -10.06 -19.16
CA TYR A 35 1.09 -11.24 -18.44
C TYR A 35 2.59 -11.49 -18.69
N LEU A 36 3.03 -11.43 -19.95
CA LEU A 36 4.44 -11.62 -20.30
C LEU A 36 5.32 -10.54 -19.66
N VAL A 37 4.89 -9.28 -19.66
CA VAL A 37 5.61 -8.20 -18.98
C VAL A 37 5.78 -8.52 -17.49
N PHE A 38 4.70 -8.88 -16.79
CA PHE A 38 4.79 -9.22 -15.37
C PHE A 38 5.57 -10.50 -15.09
N SER A 39 5.63 -11.44 -16.04
CA SER A 39 6.44 -12.66 -15.90
C SER A 39 7.93 -12.39 -16.10
N VAL A 40 8.30 -11.51 -17.04
CA VAL A 40 9.70 -11.17 -17.33
C VAL A 40 10.27 -10.16 -16.33
N LEU A 41 9.44 -9.25 -15.83
CA LEU A 41 9.83 -8.21 -14.89
C LEU A 41 10.59 -8.76 -13.65
N PRO A 42 10.09 -9.74 -12.87
CA PRO A 42 10.81 -10.27 -11.71
C PRO A 42 12.15 -10.89 -12.10
N HIS A 43 12.20 -11.60 -13.24
CA HIS A 43 13.45 -12.20 -13.73
C HIS A 43 14.50 -11.14 -14.10
N LEU A 44 14.08 -10.03 -14.70
CA LEU A 44 14.95 -8.90 -15.04
C LEU A 44 15.43 -8.17 -13.78
N LEU A 45 14.57 -8.00 -12.77
CA LEU A 45 14.96 -7.41 -11.50
C LEU A 45 15.96 -8.30 -10.76
N GLU A 46 15.75 -9.61 -10.70
CA GLU A 46 16.70 -10.56 -10.10
C GLU A 46 18.06 -10.51 -10.83
N ALA A 47 18.07 -10.45 -12.16
CA ALA A 47 19.31 -10.36 -12.94
C ALA A 47 20.09 -9.05 -12.70
N ARG A 48 19.39 -7.94 -12.47
CA ARG A 48 19.98 -6.60 -12.28
C ARG A 48 20.37 -6.31 -10.83
N PHE A 49 19.60 -6.81 -9.87
CA PHE A 49 19.80 -6.53 -8.43
C PHE A 49 20.40 -7.73 -7.65
N GLY A 50 20.45 -8.94 -8.22
CA GLY A 50 20.93 -10.15 -7.55
C GLY A 50 22.44 -10.25 -7.32
N LYS A 51 23.25 -9.37 -7.90
CA LYS A 51 24.74 -9.49 -7.90
C LYS A 51 25.46 -8.76 -6.76
N LYS A 52 24.77 -8.19 -5.78
CA LYS A 52 25.42 -7.36 -4.74
C LYS A 52 25.19 -7.78 -3.29
N ALA A 53 24.99 -9.07 -3.04
CA ALA A 53 25.10 -9.61 -1.69
C ALA A 53 26.13 -10.75 -1.68
N ASN A 54 27.34 -10.36 -1.30
CA ASN A 54 28.44 -11.10 -0.68
C ASN A 54 28.60 -12.61 -0.89
N ASP A 55 29.80 -12.94 -1.35
CA ASP A 55 30.50 -14.22 -1.25
C ASP A 55 30.80 -14.67 0.21
N THR A 56 29.86 -14.60 1.15
CA THR A 56 30.18 -14.97 2.56
C THR A 56 29.07 -15.67 3.35
N GLU A 57 27.93 -16.03 2.75
CA GLU A 57 26.95 -16.91 3.43
C GLU A 57 26.64 -18.17 2.63
N PRO A 58 26.48 -19.34 3.29
CA PRO A 58 26.24 -20.60 2.62
C PRO A 58 24.95 -20.51 1.80
N ALA A 59 25.03 -20.94 0.54
CA ALA A 59 23.96 -20.87 -0.46
C ALA A 59 22.61 -21.45 0.01
N SER A 60 22.60 -22.25 1.08
CA SER A 60 21.41 -22.81 1.72
C SER A 60 20.53 -21.76 2.41
N ALA A 61 21.09 -20.72 3.05
CA ALA A 61 20.31 -19.72 3.77
C ALA A 61 19.60 -18.75 2.82
N ARG A 62 20.28 -18.36 1.73
CA ARG A 62 19.75 -17.41 0.73
C ARG A 62 18.63 -18.01 -0.12
N ALA A 63 18.70 -19.31 -0.43
CA ALA A 63 17.62 -20.02 -1.11
C ALA A 63 16.35 -20.13 -0.25
N GLN A 64 16.50 -20.17 1.08
CA GLN A 64 15.37 -20.26 2.01
C GLN A 64 14.62 -18.93 2.14
N VAL A 65 15.33 -17.80 2.13
CA VAL A 65 14.73 -16.45 2.14
C VAL A 65 14.06 -16.12 0.81
N ALA A 66 14.68 -16.49 -0.33
CA ALA A 66 14.09 -16.30 -1.65
C ALA A 66 12.87 -17.22 -1.93
N ARG A 67 12.73 -18.33 -1.19
CA ARG A 67 11.62 -19.30 -1.31
C ARG A 67 10.49 -19.09 -0.31
N GLN A 68 10.46 -18.00 0.45
CA GLN A 68 9.31 -17.77 1.31
C GLN A 68 8.09 -17.43 0.46
N SER A 69 7.10 -18.33 0.46
CA SER A 69 5.81 -18.13 -0.22
C SER A 69 5.21 -16.80 0.22
N GLY A 70 4.58 -16.08 -0.71
CA GLY A 70 3.88 -14.82 -0.40
C GLY A 70 2.86 -14.99 0.75
N GLU A 71 2.32 -16.19 0.92
CA GLU A 71 1.43 -16.57 2.04
C GLU A 71 2.13 -16.48 3.41
N VAL A 72 3.37 -16.96 3.50
CA VAL A 72 4.17 -16.91 4.73
C VAL A 72 4.49 -15.46 5.08
N ASN A 73 4.87 -14.67 4.09
CA ASN A 73 5.17 -13.25 4.30
C ASN A 73 3.92 -12.45 4.69
N ALA A 74 2.77 -12.74 4.07
CA ALA A 74 1.48 -12.16 4.45
C ALA A 74 1.07 -12.54 5.88
N SER A 75 1.29 -13.80 6.28
CA SER A 75 1.01 -14.29 7.63
C SER A 75 1.89 -13.60 8.68
N ILE A 76 3.19 -13.42 8.38
CA ILE A 76 4.12 -12.67 9.23
C ILE A 76 3.69 -11.21 9.34
N ALA A 77 3.35 -10.57 8.22
CA ALA A 77 2.86 -9.19 8.22
C ALA A 77 1.56 -9.03 9.02
N MET A 78 0.64 -9.99 8.91
CA MET A 78 -0.61 -10.01 9.66
C MET A 78 -0.38 -10.21 11.16
N ALA A 79 0.52 -11.11 11.55
CA ALA A 79 0.90 -11.32 12.94
C ALA A 79 1.54 -10.05 13.55
N LEU A 80 2.44 -9.41 12.80
CA LEU A 80 3.04 -8.13 13.22
C LEU A 80 1.98 -7.02 13.32
N HIS A 81 1.07 -6.93 12.35
CA HIS A 81 -0.01 -5.95 12.38
C HIS A 81 -0.88 -6.11 13.62
N MET A 82 -1.31 -7.33 13.94
CA MET A 82 -2.10 -7.62 15.14
C MET A 82 -1.33 -7.26 16.42
N TYR A 83 -0.06 -7.67 16.51
CA TYR A 83 0.79 -7.35 17.66
C TYR A 83 0.93 -5.85 17.90
N PHE A 84 1.18 -5.07 16.84
CA PHE A 84 1.26 -3.62 16.97
C PHE A 84 -0.09 -2.98 17.24
N THR A 85 -1.18 -3.45 16.61
CA THR A 85 -2.53 -2.93 16.90
C THR A 85 -2.94 -3.12 18.35
N GLU A 86 -2.54 -4.22 18.99
CA GLU A 86 -2.82 -4.49 20.40
C GLU A 86 -1.98 -3.64 21.37
N LEU A 87 -0.80 -3.18 20.95
CA LEU A 87 0.07 -2.30 21.75
C LEU A 87 -0.36 -0.83 21.75
N HIS A 88 -1.20 -0.42 20.81
CA HIS A 88 -1.80 0.91 20.82
C HIS A 88 -3.01 0.91 21.76
N ASP A 89 -3.00 1.79 22.77
CA ASP A 89 -4.16 1.97 23.64
C ASP A 89 -5.37 2.42 22.80
N GLN A 90 -6.56 1.90 23.10
CA GLN A 90 -7.80 2.25 22.41
C GLN A 90 -8.15 3.69 22.77
N GLU A 91 -7.65 4.65 21.99
CA GLU A 91 -7.90 6.06 22.26
C GLU A 91 -9.40 6.34 22.23
N THR A 92 -9.97 6.68 23.39
CA THR A 92 -11.36 7.11 23.48
C THR A 92 -11.46 8.49 22.85
N ALA A 93 -12.06 8.59 21.66
CA ALA A 93 -12.24 9.82 20.90
C ALA A 93 -13.21 10.84 21.54
N ILE A 94 -13.44 10.78 22.85
CA ILE A 94 -14.22 11.75 23.62
C ILE A 94 -13.24 12.74 24.26
N LEU A 95 -12.89 13.78 23.50
CA LEU A 95 -12.10 14.91 23.98
C LEU A 95 -12.94 15.73 24.97
N THR A 96 -12.94 15.37 26.26
CA THR A 96 -13.57 16.19 27.30
C THR A 96 -12.68 17.37 27.63
N ILE A 97 -12.84 18.47 26.90
CA ILE A 97 -12.12 19.73 27.16
C ILE A 97 -12.72 20.38 28.42
N LYS A 98 -12.14 20.10 29.59
CA LYS A 98 -12.37 20.93 30.77
C LYS A 98 -11.61 22.24 30.57
N LYS A 99 -12.33 23.31 30.20
CA LYS A 99 -11.78 24.67 30.21
C LYS A 99 -11.39 25.02 31.66
N ALA A 100 -10.10 24.91 31.99
CA ALA A 100 -9.58 25.62 33.15
C ALA A 100 -9.79 27.12 32.88
N ALA A 101 -10.27 27.87 33.88
CA ALA A 101 -10.56 29.31 33.78
C ALA A 101 -9.30 30.19 33.65
N LYS A 102 -8.27 29.69 32.97
CA LYS A 102 -6.97 30.32 32.84
C LYS A 102 -6.71 30.59 31.35
N ASN A 103 -6.58 31.87 30.99
CA ASN A 103 -6.35 32.34 29.62
C ASN A 103 -4.94 32.02 29.05
N TYR A 104 -4.22 31.07 29.64
CA TYR A 104 -2.87 30.72 29.22
C TYR A 104 -2.74 29.23 28.92
N SER A 105 -1.96 28.91 27.88
CA SER A 105 -1.65 27.52 27.52
C SER A 105 -0.54 26.97 28.43
N PRO A 106 -0.67 25.74 28.93
CA PRO A 106 0.36 25.11 29.76
C PRO A 106 1.68 24.87 29.01
N TRP A 107 1.71 24.99 27.68
CA TRP A 107 2.93 24.81 26.87
C TRP A 107 3.75 26.10 26.67
N ASN A 108 3.24 27.28 27.09
CA ASN A 108 3.99 28.53 26.97
C ASN A 108 3.66 29.53 28.10
N SER A 109 4.04 29.22 29.34
CA SER A 109 4.04 30.20 30.44
C SER A 109 5.40 30.88 30.59
N LYS A 110 5.88 31.53 29.51
CA LYS A 110 7.18 32.22 29.45
C LYS A 110 7.31 33.46 30.35
N ILE A 111 6.39 33.67 31.29
CA ILE A 111 6.20 34.92 32.03
C ILE A 111 6.80 34.83 33.45
N TYR A 112 7.10 33.63 33.98
CA TYR A 112 7.49 33.49 35.39
C TYR A 112 9.01 33.51 35.66
N ASN A 113 9.87 33.50 34.63
CA ASN A 113 11.32 33.34 34.85
C ASN A 113 12.17 34.62 34.70
N VAL A 114 11.55 35.81 34.53
CA VAL A 114 12.29 37.04 34.15
C VAL A 114 12.30 38.12 35.24
N ILE A 115 11.66 37.91 36.39
CA ILE A 115 11.46 38.98 37.40
C ILE A 115 12.33 38.87 38.67
N ASN A 116 13.30 37.96 38.76
CA ASN A 116 14.08 37.77 39.99
C ASN A 116 15.60 38.00 39.86
N PHE A 117 16.04 38.88 38.97
CA PHE A 117 17.44 39.35 39.02
C PHE A 117 17.56 40.54 39.99
N LYS A 118 17.75 40.24 41.28
CA LYS A 118 18.06 41.24 42.30
C LYS A 118 19.55 41.57 42.18
N GLY A 119 19.88 42.61 41.43
CA GLY A 119 21.26 43.12 41.33
C GLY A 119 21.71 43.67 42.68
N THR A 120 22.60 42.94 43.36
CA THR A 120 23.32 43.45 44.53
C THR A 120 24.42 44.39 44.02
N VAL A 121 24.20 45.70 44.15
CA VAL A 121 25.27 46.70 44.06
C VAL A 121 25.99 46.72 45.40
N ARG A 122 27.32 46.61 45.37
CA ARG A 122 28.23 46.64 46.52
C ARG A 122 28.09 47.92 47.33
#